data_AF-A0A0J1IN38-F1
#
_entry.id   AF-A0A0J1IN38-F1
#
_cell.length_a   1.000
_cell.length_b   1.000
_cell.length_c   1.000
_cell.angle_alpha   90.00
_cell.angle_beta   90.00
_cell.angle_gamma   90.00
#
_symmetry.space_group_name_H-M   'P 1'
#
loop_
_entity.id
_entity.type
_entity.pdbx_description
1 polymer ?
#
loop_
_entity_poly.entity_id
_entity_poly.type
_entity_poly.pdbx_seq_one_letter_code
_entity_poly.pdbx_strand_id
1 'polypeptide(L)'
;MIQGIRYICLVCSNEETIRCSKEDYKEINVCPNCKGALVDIFKAAQYRKENRINADKKPLLQITLDEENGVPKVFYKGEEIKLNREISFHWETSTDNYVGGLTYVIEHAEPNLIKNRIERRVKGHACD
;
A
#
# COMPACT_ATOMS: atom_id res chain seq x y z
N MET A 1 31.24 6.30 -27.63
CA MET A 1 30.02 5.71 -28.23
C MET A 1 28.84 6.49 -27.66
N ILE A 2 28.02 7.13 -28.51
CA ILE A 2 26.88 7.94 -28.05
C ILE A 2 25.66 7.02 -27.95
N GLN A 3 24.99 7.00 -26.81
CA GLN A 3 23.79 6.19 -26.57
C GLN A 3 22.60 7.10 -26.25
N GLY A 4 21.42 6.73 -26.75
CA GLY A 4 20.15 7.35 -26.36
C GLY A 4 19.61 6.68 -25.11
N ILE A 5 19.45 7.43 -24.03
CA ILE A 5 18.92 6.95 -22.76
C ILE A 5 17.54 7.59 -22.55
N ARG A 6 16.57 6.76 -22.16
CA ARG A 6 15.19 7.20 -21.88
C ARG A 6 15.06 7.61 -20.43
N TYR A 7 14.43 8.76 -20.21
CA TYR A 7 14.12 9.32 -18.91
C TYR A 7 12.61 9.52 -18.76
N ILE A 8 12.12 9.49 -17.52
CA ILE A 8 10.73 9.78 -17.15
C ILE A 8 10.70 10.77 -15.98
N CYS A 9 9.86 11.79 -16.08
CA CYS A 9 9.66 12.73 -15.00
C CYS A 9 8.77 12.12 -13.91
N LEU A 10 9.23 12.17 -12.66
CA LEU A 10 8.47 11.66 -11.51
C LEU A 10 7.33 12.57 -11.04
N VAL A 11 7.18 13.75 -11.65
CA VAL A 11 6.13 14.73 -11.32
C VAL A 11 5.05 14.79 -12.40
N CYS A 12 5.44 14.99 -13.66
CA CYS A 12 4.50 15.19 -14.77
C CYS A 12 4.47 14.04 -15.79
N SER A 13 5.20 12.95 -15.53
CA SER A 13 5.27 11.77 -16.42
C SER A 13 5.77 12.04 -17.84
N ASN A 14 6.36 13.21 -18.11
CA ASN A 14 7.02 13.49 -19.39
C ASN A 14 8.18 12.53 -19.61
N GLU A 15 8.23 11.90 -20.78
CA GLU A 15 9.35 11.06 -21.20
C GLU A 15 10.25 11.79 -22.19
N GLU A 16 11.56 11.59 -22.07
CA GLU A 16 12.54 12.23 -22.93
C GLU A 16 13.70 11.27 -23.24
N THR A 17 14.22 11.30 -24.47
CA THR A 17 15.42 10.53 -24.83
C THR A 17 16.59 11.47 -25.01
N ILE A 18 17.59 11.36 -24.13
CA ILE A 18 18.79 12.19 -24.15
C ILE A 18 19.93 11.35 -24.74
N ARG A 19 20.60 11.90 -25.76
CA ARG A 19 21.82 11.29 -26.33
C ARG A 19 23.03 11.80 -25.56
N CYS A 20 23.75 10.89 -24.91
CA CYS A 20 24.97 11.24 -24.16
C CYS A 20 26.07 10.19 -24.38
N SER A 21 27.30 10.57 -24.03
CA SER A 21 28.41 9.62 -23.85
C SER A 21 28.24 8.86 -22.52
N LYS A 22 29.13 7.92 -22.22
CA LYS A 22 29.12 7.27 -20.91
C LYS A 22 29.61 8.23 -19.82
N GLU A 23 30.55 9.10 -20.18
CA GLU A 23 31.18 10.07 -19.30
C GLU A 23 30.20 11.19 -18.90
N ASP A 24 29.27 11.53 -19.78
CA ASP A 24 28.25 12.57 -19.58
C ASP A 24 26.92 12.02 -19.00
N TYR A 25 26.86 10.72 -18.69
CA TYR A 25 25.66 10.10 -18.15
C TYR A 25 25.29 10.70 -16.79
N LYS A 26 24.02 11.09 -16.65
CA LYS A 26 23.42 11.54 -15.40
C LYS A 26 22.16 10.77 -15.14
N GLU A 27 22.13 10.03 -14.04
CA GLU A 27 20.96 9.25 -13.63
C GLU A 27 19.71 10.12 -13.41
N ILE A 28 19.91 11.36 -12.91
CA ILE A 28 18.86 12.34 -12.67
C ILE A 28 19.19 13.64 -13.40
N ASN A 29 18.20 14.14 -14.13
CA ASN A 29 18.19 15.45 -14.78
C ASN A 29 17.00 16.28 -14.28
N VAL A 30 16.92 17.54 -14.71
CA VAL A 30 15.78 18.42 -14.42
C VAL A 30 14.80 18.35 -15.58
N CYS A 31 13.53 18.07 -15.29
CA CYS A 31 12.49 18.03 -16.31
C CYS A 31 12.24 19.43 -16.90
N PRO A 32 12.29 19.60 -18.23
CA PRO A 32 12.06 20.89 -18.86
C PRO A 32 10.62 21.40 -18.66
N ASN A 33 9.64 20.49 -18.51
CA ASN A 33 8.23 20.86 -18.42
C ASN A 33 7.81 21.36 -17.03
N CYS A 34 8.31 20.75 -15.95
CA CYS A 34 7.84 21.03 -14.59
C CYS A 34 8.94 21.31 -13.58
N LYS A 35 10.22 21.33 -14.00
CA LYS A 35 11.40 21.42 -13.13
C LYS A 35 11.51 20.29 -12.09
N GLY A 36 10.72 19.23 -12.22
CA GLY A 36 10.77 18.03 -11.40
C GLY A 36 11.95 17.12 -11.76
N ALA A 37 12.16 16.06 -10.99
CA ALA A 37 13.20 15.07 -11.28
C ALA A 37 12.85 14.27 -12.55
N LEU A 38 13.73 14.34 -13.55
CA LEU A 38 13.68 13.57 -14.79
C LEU A 38 14.71 12.44 -14.67
N VAL A 39 14.24 11.22 -14.47
CA VAL A 39 15.08 10.10 -14.02
C VAL A 39 15.17 9.03 -15.10
N ASP A 40 16.33 8.42 -15.26
CA ASP A 40 16.51 7.27 -16.15
C ASP A 40 15.43 6.22 -15.87
N ILE A 41 14.74 5.75 -16.91
CA ILE A 41 13.60 4.86 -16.76
C ILE A 41 13.95 3.55 -16.03
N PHE A 42 15.17 3.02 -16.20
CA PHE A 42 15.63 1.81 -15.52
C PHE A 42 15.96 2.06 -14.04
N LYS A 43 16.12 3.33 -13.65
CA LYS A 43 16.37 3.78 -12.29
C LYS A 43 15.15 4.47 -11.67
N ALA A 44 14.07 4.67 -12.42
CA ALA A 44 12.92 5.41 -11.92
C ALA A 44 12.29 4.75 -10.68
N ALA A 45 12.26 3.41 -10.62
CA ALA A 45 11.66 2.65 -9.51
C ALA A 45 12.30 2.97 -8.13
N GLN A 46 13.61 3.16 -8.04
CA GLN A 46 14.28 3.51 -6.77
C GLN A 46 13.94 4.93 -6.26
N TYR A 47 13.48 5.81 -7.15
CA TYR A 47 13.11 7.20 -6.83
C TYR A 47 11.61 7.42 -6.76
N ARG A 48 10.81 6.54 -7.37
CA ARG A 48 9.37 6.51 -7.18
C ARG A 48 9.09 6.20 -5.73
N LYS A 49 8.64 7.23 -5.03
CA LYS A 49 8.14 7.20 -3.65
C LYS A 49 6.83 6.39 -3.54
N GLU A 50 6.64 5.35 -4.36
CA GLU A 50 5.45 4.50 -4.35
C GLU A 50 5.32 3.69 -3.04
N ASN A 51 6.27 3.80 -2.11
CA ASN A 51 6.15 3.26 -0.75
C ASN A 51 5.93 4.32 0.37
N ARG A 52 5.56 5.57 0.05
CA ARG A 52 5.10 6.54 1.09
C ARG A 52 3.67 7.05 0.93
N ILE A 53 2.95 6.70 -0.13
CA ILE A 53 1.51 7.04 -0.24
C ILE A 53 0.66 6.17 0.72
N ASN A 54 1.21 5.08 1.25
CA ASN A 54 0.63 4.33 2.36
C ASN A 54 1.12 4.79 3.74
N ALA A 55 2.05 5.74 3.85
CA ALA A 55 2.56 6.19 5.16
C ALA A 55 1.54 7.05 5.93
N ASP A 56 0.63 7.74 5.23
CA ASP A 56 -0.41 8.59 5.86
C ASP A 56 -1.80 7.96 5.85
N LYS A 57 -2.04 6.88 5.08
CA LYS A 57 -3.30 6.14 5.17
C LYS A 57 -3.24 5.23 6.39
N LYS A 58 -3.85 5.69 7.49
CA LYS A 58 -4.12 4.84 8.65
C LYS A 58 -4.80 3.54 8.16
N PRO A 59 -4.31 2.36 8.56
CA PRO A 59 -4.93 1.11 8.16
C PRO A 59 -6.40 1.07 8.60
N LEU A 60 -7.28 0.57 7.73
CA LEU A 60 -8.69 0.40 8.05
C LEU A 60 -8.87 -0.56 9.23
N LEU A 61 -8.10 -1.65 9.22
CA LEU A 61 -8.08 -2.68 10.25
C LEU A 61 -6.64 -3.11 10.45
N GLN A 62 -6.18 -3.10 11.69
CA GLN A 62 -4.88 -3.62 12.09
C GLN A 62 -5.10 -4.58 13.26
N ILE A 63 -4.66 -5.82 13.11
CA ILE A 63 -4.69 -6.85 14.14
C ILE A 63 -3.24 -7.23 14.41
N THR A 64 -2.78 -7.09 15.65
CA THR A 64 -1.43 -7.46 16.07
C THR A 64 -1.50 -8.42 17.23
N LEU A 65 -0.77 -9.53 17.13
CA LEU A 65 -0.63 -10.53 18.17
C LEU A 65 0.86 -10.66 18.49
N ASP A 66 1.27 -10.24 19.68
CA ASP A 66 2.68 -10.18 20.07
C ASP A 66 3.22 -11.60 20.41
N GLU A 67 2.38 -12.47 20.96
CA GLU A 67 2.71 -13.85 21.37
C GLU A 67 1.50 -14.78 21.13
N GLU A 68 1.72 -16.07 20.89
CA GLU A 68 0.64 -17.04 20.57
C GLU A 68 -0.46 -17.11 21.64
N ASN A 69 -0.10 -16.95 22.92
CA ASN A 69 -1.05 -16.96 24.05
C ASN A 69 -1.50 -15.56 24.48
N GLY A 70 -1.08 -14.52 23.75
CA GLY A 70 -1.40 -13.14 24.07
C GLY A 70 -2.82 -12.76 23.67
N VAL A 71 -3.27 -11.60 24.16
CA VAL A 71 -4.53 -10.99 23.69
C VAL A 71 -4.19 -10.09 22.49
N PRO A 72 -4.77 -10.33 21.30
CA PRO A 72 -4.53 -9.49 20.14
C PRO A 72 -5.04 -8.07 20.36
N LYS A 73 -4.24 -7.08 19.92
CA LYS A 73 -4.66 -5.68 19.83
C LYS A 73 -5.30 -5.45 18.48
N VAL A 74 -6.47 -4.83 18.48
CA VAL A 74 -7.25 -4.55 17.27
C VAL A 74 -7.46 -3.06 17.16
N PHE A 75 -7.08 -2.48 16.04
CA PHE A 75 -7.37 -1.10 15.69
C PHE A 75 -8.28 -1.07 14.48
N TYR A 76 -9.43 -0.41 14.59
CA TYR A 76 -10.37 -0.22 13.49
C TYR A 76 -10.55 1.27 13.20
N LYS A 77 -10.32 1.67 11.95
CA LYS A 77 -10.30 3.07 11.50
C LYS A 77 -9.39 3.98 12.35
N GLY A 78 -8.32 3.40 12.89
CA GLY A 78 -7.34 4.09 13.74
C GLY A 78 -7.70 4.18 15.23
N GLU A 79 -8.83 3.62 15.67
CA GLU A 79 -9.21 3.55 17.09
C GLU A 79 -8.98 2.14 17.64
N GLU A 80 -8.41 2.04 18.84
CA GLU A 80 -8.21 0.77 19.53
C GLU A 80 -9.53 0.21 20.05
N ILE A 81 -9.85 -1.02 19.67
CA ILE A 81 -10.96 -1.78 20.23
C ILE A 81 -10.47 -2.50 21.48
N LYS A 82 -11.06 -2.13 22.62
CA LYS A 82 -10.79 -2.73 23.93
C LYS A 82 -11.78 -3.85 24.24
N LEU A 83 -11.41 -4.74 25.17
CA LEU A 83 -12.25 -5.84 25.65
C LEU A 83 -12.70 -6.77 24.50
N ASN A 84 -11.76 -7.14 23.65
CA ASN A 84 -11.97 -8.09 22.55
C ASN A 84 -12.48 -9.43 23.11
N ARG A 85 -13.50 -9.99 22.45
CA ARG A 85 -14.08 -11.30 22.79
C ARG A 85 -13.77 -12.33 21.71
N GLU A 86 -14.05 -11.98 20.46
CA GLU A 86 -13.81 -12.86 19.32
C GLU A 86 -13.35 -12.01 18.13
N ILE A 87 -12.32 -12.47 17.45
CA ILE A 87 -11.78 -11.83 16.25
C ILE A 87 -11.66 -12.92 15.20
N SER A 88 -12.46 -12.82 14.15
CA SER A 88 -12.40 -13.69 12.98
C SER A 88 -11.95 -12.87 11.77
N PHE A 89 -10.89 -13.33 11.13
CA PHE A 89 -10.39 -12.75 9.89
C PHE A 89 -10.26 -13.85 8.85
N HIS A 90 -11.09 -13.79 7.82
CA HIS A 90 -11.13 -14.76 6.74
C HIS A 90 -10.88 -14.05 5.42
N TRP A 91 -9.84 -14.48 4.71
CA TRP A 91 -9.50 -13.95 3.40
C TRP A 91 -9.28 -15.09 2.43
N GLU A 92 -9.93 -15.01 1.27
CA GLU A 92 -9.92 -16.06 0.27
C GLU A 92 -9.52 -15.49 -1.09
N THR A 93 -8.48 -16.04 -1.71
CA THR A 93 -8.11 -15.68 -3.07
C THR A 93 -9.23 -16.03 -4.07
N SER A 94 -9.25 -15.34 -5.20
CA SER A 94 -10.17 -15.70 -6.29
C SER A 94 -9.60 -16.90 -7.03
N THR A 95 -10.49 -17.79 -7.40
CA THR A 95 -10.24 -18.96 -8.25
C THR A 95 -11.25 -18.97 -9.39
N ASP A 96 -11.08 -19.86 -10.36
CA ASP A 96 -11.99 -19.99 -11.50
C ASP A 96 -13.45 -20.26 -11.11
N ASN A 97 -13.66 -20.86 -9.92
CA ASN A 97 -14.98 -21.23 -9.42
C ASN A 97 -15.45 -20.38 -8.22
N TYR A 98 -14.60 -19.49 -7.71
CA TYR A 98 -14.89 -18.73 -6.51
C TYR A 98 -14.32 -17.33 -6.61
N VAL A 99 -15.19 -16.33 -6.46
CA VAL A 99 -14.80 -14.91 -6.53
C VAL A 99 -13.85 -14.51 -5.39
N GLY A 100 -13.83 -15.29 -4.30
CA GLY A 100 -13.07 -14.99 -3.09
C GLY A 100 -13.54 -13.70 -2.41
N GLY A 101 -12.68 -13.16 -1.55
CA GLY A 101 -12.89 -11.87 -0.90
C GLY A 101 -12.45 -11.85 0.56
N LEU A 102 -12.91 -10.81 1.26
CA LEU A 102 -12.57 -10.55 2.66
C LEU A 102 -13.84 -10.62 3.52
N THR A 103 -13.78 -11.40 4.60
CA THR A 103 -14.76 -11.40 5.67
C THR A 103 -14.05 -11.20 7.00
N TYR A 104 -14.49 -10.25 7.81
CA TYR A 104 -14.00 -10.12 9.19
C TYR A 104 -15.12 -9.80 10.15
N VAL A 105 -14.97 -10.33 11.36
CA VAL A 105 -15.88 -10.13 12.50
C VAL A 105 -15.02 -9.77 13.71
N ILE A 106 -15.37 -8.66 14.37
CA ILE A 106 -14.74 -8.23 15.62
C ILE A 106 -15.86 -8.08 16.64
N GLU A 107 -15.86 -8.97 17.63
CA GLU A 107 -16.73 -8.88 18.78
C GLU A 107 -15.97 -8.32 19.97
N HIS A 108 -16.55 -7.32 20.62
CA HIS A 108 -15.98 -6.71 21.82
C HIS A 108 -17.08 -6.37 22.81
N ALA A 109 -16.71 -6.20 24.07
CA ALA A 109 -17.60 -5.72 25.11
C ALA A 109 -17.38 -4.23 25.38
N GLU A 110 -18.43 -3.55 25.82
CA GLU A 110 -18.30 -2.30 26.56
C GLU A 110 -18.18 -2.56 28.07
N PRO A 111 -17.71 -1.59 28.87
CA PRO A 111 -17.64 -1.71 30.33
C PRO A 111 -18.98 -2.11 30.97
N ASN A 112 -20.10 -1.80 30.32
CA ASN A 112 -21.46 -2.16 30.74
C ASN A 112 -21.93 -3.53 30.21
N LEU A 113 -21.02 -4.39 29.74
CA LEU A 113 -21.30 -5.73 29.20
C LEU A 113 -22.18 -5.76 27.92
N ILE A 114 -22.39 -4.61 27.29
CA ILE A 114 -23.04 -4.56 25.97
C ILE A 114 -22.09 -5.20 24.96
N LYS A 115 -22.58 -6.20 24.24
CA LYS A 115 -21.84 -6.87 23.17
C LYS A 115 -21.98 -6.04 21.89
N ASN A 116 -20.84 -5.63 21.35
CA ASN A 116 -20.76 -4.93 20.07
C ASN A 116 -20.07 -5.83 19.04
N ARG A 117 -20.57 -5.80 17.80
CA ARG A 117 -20.11 -6.64 16.70
C ARG A 117 -19.90 -5.80 15.45
N ILE A 118 -18.65 -5.74 14.99
CA ILE A 118 -18.28 -5.16 13.70
C ILE A 118 -18.12 -6.31 12.71
N GLU A 119 -19.00 -6.38 11.72
CA GLU A 119 -18.96 -7.40 10.68
C GLU A 119 -18.91 -6.76 9.30
N ARG A 120 -17.99 -7.23 8.46
CA ARG A 120 -17.91 -6.82 7.06
C ARG A 120 -17.59 -8.01 6.16
N ARG A 121 -18.25 -8.00 5.00
CA ARG A 121 -18.03 -8.93 3.90
C ARG A 121 -17.87 -8.15 2.61
N VAL A 122 -16.72 -8.30 1.98
CA VAL A 122 -16.38 -7.71 0.68
C VAL A 122 -16.18 -8.87 -0.29
N LYS A 123 -17.03 -8.96 -1.31
CA LYS A 123 -16.92 -9.96 -2.37
C LYS A 123 -16.08 -9.41 -3.51
N GLY A 124 -15.23 -10.26 -4.10
CA GLY A 124 -14.33 -9.85 -5.17
C GLY A 124 -13.10 -9.13 -4.64
N HIS A 125 -11.98 -9.30 -5.34
CA HIS A 125 -10.75 -8.59 -5.02
C HIS A 125 -10.75 -7.20 -5.65
N ALA A 126 -9.96 -6.31 -5.06
CA ALA A 126 -9.42 -5.21 -5.85
C ALA A 126 -8.51 -5.85 -6.91
N CYS A 127 -8.82 -5.64 -8.19
CA CYS A 127 -7.85 -5.90 -9.25
C CYS A 127 -6.72 -4.89 -9.03
N ASP A 128 -5.49 -5.39 -8.85
CA ASP A 128 -4.28 -4.56 -8.87
C ASP A 128 -4.09 -3.92 -10.26
#